data_AF-A0A960J5H1-F1
#
_entry.id   AF-A0A960J5H1-F1
#
_cell.length_a   1.000
_cell.length_b   1.000
_cell.length_c   1.000
_cell.angle_alpha   90.00
_cell.angle_beta   90.00
_cell.angle_gamma   90.00
#
_symmetry.space_group_name_H-M   'P 1'
#
loop_
_entity.id
_entity.type
_entity.pdbx_description
1 polymer ?
#
loop_
_entity_poly.entity_id
_entity_poly.type
_entity_poly.pdbx_seq_one_letter_code
_entity_poly.pdbx_strand_id
1 'polypeptide(L)'
;GEVDTVYLGCWRRETLLRLGLFDEEQVRAQDSELNLRIVLSGGRIWQTPRIRSWYRPRERLRDLFRQYVQYGYWKVATLAKHKRPASVRQLVPGMFLAVLLLSLAASVAEPRAALVAAALVAAYAAGSAGAAAQVCRQSGRWDLFSRLPGVFAAFHFGFGYGYLRGLMDFFVLRREPGRGFTRLTRPALPGKDGGGN
;
A
#
# COMPACT_ATOMS: atom_id res chain seq x y z
N GLY A 1 3.48 -16.70 13.94
CA GLY A 1 4.50 -17.50 13.27
C GLY A 1 5.43 -16.60 12.50
N GLU A 2 6.32 -17.20 11.72
CA GLU A 2 7.25 -16.49 10.84
C GLU A 2 6.51 -15.81 9.68
N VAL A 3 6.90 -14.58 9.34
CA VAL A 3 6.27 -13.76 8.27
C VAL A 3 7.32 -12.91 7.54
N ASP A 4 7.01 -12.44 6.34
CA ASP A 4 7.93 -11.61 5.55
C ASP A 4 8.09 -10.18 6.09
N THR A 5 7.05 -9.65 6.75
CA THR A 5 7.01 -8.28 7.27
C THR A 5 5.90 -8.14 8.30
N VAL A 6 6.07 -7.18 9.22
CA VAL A 6 5.04 -6.75 10.18
C VAL A 6 4.92 -5.23 10.17
N TYR A 7 3.75 -4.73 10.54
CA TYR A 7 3.54 -3.32 10.89
C TYR A 7 3.80 -3.17 12.38
N LEU A 8 4.65 -2.21 12.77
CA LEU A 8 5.17 -2.05 14.13
C LEU A 8 5.92 -3.29 14.65
N GLY A 9 6.62 -3.12 15.77
CA GLY A 9 7.27 -4.24 16.43
C GLY A 9 8.23 -3.82 17.53
N CYS A 10 8.89 -4.83 18.09
CA CYS A 10 10.03 -4.67 18.96
C CYS A 10 11.20 -5.39 18.31
N TRP A 11 12.36 -4.74 18.26
CA TRP A 11 13.57 -5.29 17.64
C TRP A 11 14.68 -5.38 18.68
N ARG A 12 15.57 -6.36 18.54
CA ARG A 12 16.79 -6.41 19.34
C ARG A 12 17.65 -5.19 19.02
N ARG A 13 18.09 -4.47 20.06
CA ARG A 13 18.93 -3.27 19.91
C ARG A 13 20.17 -3.53 19.05
N GLU A 14 20.85 -4.65 19.30
CA GLU A 14 22.04 -5.07 18.53
C GLU A 14 21.76 -5.22 17.03
N THR A 15 20.58 -5.75 16.67
CA THR A 15 20.18 -5.93 15.27
C THR A 15 19.89 -4.59 14.62
N LEU A 16 19.20 -3.67 15.31
CA LEU A 16 18.95 -2.32 14.79
C LEU A 16 20.25 -1.57 14.53
N LEU A 17 21.17 -1.57 15.49
CA LEU A 17 22.46 -0.87 15.36
C LEU A 17 23.29 -1.46 14.23
N ARG A 18 23.39 -2.80 14.14
CA ARG A 18 24.12 -3.48 13.08
C ARG A 18 23.58 -3.17 11.69
N LEU A 19 22.26 -3.02 11.55
CA LEU A 19 21.62 -2.77 10.25
C LEU A 19 21.57 -1.27 9.89
N GLY A 20 21.95 -0.36 10.78
CA GLY A 20 21.91 1.09 10.53
C GLY A 20 20.56 1.74 10.83
N LEU A 21 19.83 1.24 11.84
CA LEU A 21 18.54 1.78 12.31
C LEU A 21 17.47 1.81 11.21
N PHE A 22 16.44 2.64 11.36
CA PHE A 22 15.46 2.92 10.32
C PHE A 22 16.04 3.85 9.27
N ASP A 23 15.74 3.57 8.00
CA ASP A 23 16.07 4.49 6.94
C ASP A 23 15.05 5.64 6.89
N GLU A 24 15.50 6.85 7.24
CA GLU A 24 14.68 8.06 7.24
C GLU A 24 14.26 8.50 5.84
N GLU A 25 14.99 8.08 4.80
CA GLU A 25 14.61 8.34 3.41
C GLU A 25 13.34 7.58 3.02
N GLN A 26 12.98 6.49 3.72
CA GLN A 26 11.82 5.64 3.41
C GLN A 26 10.54 6.11 4.10
N VAL A 27 10.10 7.35 3.85
CA VAL A 27 9.08 8.07 4.65
C VAL A 27 7.75 7.33 4.92
N ARG A 28 7.34 6.37 4.07
CA ARG A 28 6.12 5.55 4.29
C ARG A 28 6.39 4.05 4.33
N ALA A 29 7.64 3.64 4.25
CA ALA A 29 8.04 2.26 4.11
C ALA A 29 9.13 1.86 5.12
N GLN A 30 9.45 2.69 6.12
CA GLN A 30 10.55 2.49 7.07
C GLN A 30 10.50 1.09 7.69
N ASP A 31 9.35 0.71 8.27
CA ASP A 31 9.16 -0.60 8.90
C ASP A 31 9.40 -1.74 7.90
N SER A 32 8.81 -1.64 6.71
CA SER A 32 8.91 -2.69 5.69
C SER A 32 10.32 -2.78 5.07
N GLU A 33 11.04 -1.68 5.01
CA GLU A 33 12.42 -1.63 4.52
C GLU A 33 13.39 -2.19 5.56
N LEU A 34 13.21 -1.85 6.84
CA LEU A 34 13.95 -2.46 7.94
C LEU A 34 13.70 -3.97 8.00
N ASN A 35 12.44 -4.39 7.90
CA ASN A 35 12.07 -5.81 7.86
C ASN A 35 12.76 -6.54 6.69
N LEU A 36 12.80 -5.92 5.51
CA LEU A 36 13.54 -6.45 4.36
C LEU A 36 15.03 -6.61 4.69
N ARG A 37 15.68 -5.59 5.27
CA ARG A 37 17.10 -5.69 5.67
C ARG A 37 17.34 -6.78 6.72
N ILE A 38 16.43 -6.96 7.68
CA ILE A 38 16.51 -8.04 8.67
C ILE A 38 16.50 -9.40 7.97
N VAL A 39 15.54 -9.64 7.07
CA VAL A 39 15.43 -10.91 6.33
C VAL A 39 16.64 -11.13 5.44
N LEU A 40 17.11 -10.10 4.73
CA LEU A 40 18.31 -10.18 3.89
C LEU A 40 19.58 -10.47 4.69
N SER A 41 19.63 -10.09 5.97
CA SER A 41 20.75 -10.44 6.86
C SER A 41 20.64 -11.83 7.50
N GLY A 42 19.70 -12.66 7.05
CA GLY A 42 19.45 -14.01 7.58
C GLY A 42 18.60 -14.02 8.87
N GLY A 43 18.09 -12.84 9.27
CA GLY A 43 17.15 -12.70 10.38
C GLY A 43 15.76 -13.19 10.03
N ARG A 44 14.91 -13.34 11.04
CA ARG A 44 13.52 -13.75 10.91
C ARG A 44 12.59 -12.76 11.58
N ILE A 45 11.38 -12.63 11.04
CA ILE A 45 10.35 -11.78 11.61
C ILE A 45 9.25 -12.68 12.14
N TRP A 46 8.83 -12.43 13.37
CA TRP A 46 7.82 -13.23 14.05
C TRP A 46 6.60 -12.39 14.41
N GLN A 47 5.43 -12.80 13.92
CA GLN A 47 4.15 -12.22 14.32
C GLN A 47 3.50 -13.10 15.41
N THR A 48 3.04 -12.47 16.49
CA THR A 48 2.23 -13.15 17.52
C THR A 48 0.88 -12.44 17.70
N PRO A 49 -0.25 -13.17 17.73
CA PRO A 49 -1.56 -12.57 18.00
C PRO A 49 -1.71 -12.10 19.45
N ARG A 50 -0.73 -12.41 20.33
CA ARG A 50 -0.71 -11.94 21.73
C ARG A 50 -0.33 -10.46 21.85
N ILE A 51 0.44 -9.92 20.90
CA ILE A 51 0.78 -8.49 20.87
C ILE A 51 -0.37 -7.75 20.20
N ARG A 52 -0.99 -6.82 20.94
CA ARG A 52 -2.14 -6.04 20.47
C ARG A 52 -1.76 -4.57 20.39
N SER A 53 -2.16 -3.91 19.31
CA SER A 53 -2.01 -2.47 19.12
C SER A 53 -3.36 -1.87 18.74
N TRP A 54 -3.71 -0.73 19.33
CA TRP A 54 -4.88 0.03 18.95
C TRP A 54 -4.55 0.90 17.73
N TYR A 55 -5.31 0.74 16.65
CA TYR A 55 -5.16 1.52 15.44
C TYR A 55 -6.44 2.29 15.15
N ARG A 56 -6.30 3.60 14.93
CA ARG A 56 -7.39 4.44 14.43
C ARG A 56 -7.31 4.48 12.90
N PRO A 57 -8.28 3.92 12.15
CA PRO A 57 -8.31 4.00 10.70
C PRO A 57 -8.66 5.40 10.20
N ARG A 58 -8.64 5.60 8.88
CA ARG A 58 -9.10 6.85 8.26
C ARG A 58 -10.61 6.94 8.32
N GLU A 59 -11.11 8.13 8.64
CA GLU A 59 -12.55 8.39 8.76
C GLU A 59 -13.21 8.63 7.40
N ARG A 60 -12.45 9.09 6.40
CA ARG A 60 -12.95 9.43 5.06
C ARG A 60 -12.28 8.59 3.99
N LEU A 61 -13.06 8.14 3.00
CA LEU A 61 -12.56 7.38 1.85
C LEU A 61 -11.46 8.12 1.08
N ARG A 62 -11.56 9.46 0.95
CA ARG A 62 -10.54 10.27 0.30
C ARG A 62 -9.19 10.20 1.04
N ASP A 63 -9.20 10.15 2.36
CA ASP A 63 -7.98 10.09 3.16
C ASP A 63 -7.35 8.70 3.12
N LEU A 64 -8.20 7.68 3.07
CA LEU A 64 -7.80 6.29 2.85
C LEU A 64 -7.16 6.11 1.47
N PHE A 65 -7.79 6.62 0.41
CA PHE A 65 -7.24 6.60 -0.93
C PHE A 65 -5.86 7.26 -0.97
N ARG A 66 -5.74 8.48 -0.41
CA ARG A 66 -4.44 9.19 -0.32
C ARG A 66 -3.38 8.41 0.45
N GLN A 67 -3.76 7.72 1.53
CA GLN A 67 -2.86 6.85 2.27
C GLN A 67 -2.36 5.69 1.40
N TYR A 68 -3.24 5.02 0.67
CA TYR A 68 -2.88 3.90 -0.20
C TYR A 68 -2.07 4.32 -1.43
N VAL A 69 -2.32 5.52 -1.97
CA VAL A 69 -1.45 6.16 -2.98
C VAL A 69 -0.02 6.30 -2.45
N GLN A 70 0.14 6.79 -1.23
CA GLN A 70 1.46 6.90 -0.62
C GLN A 70 2.10 5.51 -0.40
N TYR A 71 1.34 4.51 0.03
CA TYR A 71 1.87 3.16 0.23
C TYR A 71 2.32 2.50 -1.08
N GLY A 72 1.54 2.61 -2.15
CA GLY A 72 1.93 2.11 -3.46
C GLY A 72 3.19 2.76 -3.98
N TYR A 73 3.29 4.09 -3.86
CA TYR A 73 4.44 4.87 -4.31
C TYR A 73 5.73 4.48 -3.59
N TRP A 74 5.71 4.51 -2.25
CA TRP A 74 6.88 4.20 -1.44
C TRP A 74 7.28 2.74 -1.51
N LYS A 75 6.34 1.84 -1.83
CA LYS A 75 6.71 0.45 -2.07
C LYS A 75 7.67 0.33 -3.26
N VAL A 76 7.45 1.08 -4.34
CA VAL A 76 8.35 1.10 -5.48
C VAL A 76 9.70 1.73 -5.11
N ALA A 77 9.70 2.77 -4.27
CA ALA A 77 10.94 3.37 -3.78
C ALA A 77 11.83 2.35 -3.05
N THR A 78 11.24 1.52 -2.18
CA THR A 78 11.97 0.43 -1.51
C THR A 78 12.51 -0.61 -2.50
N LEU A 79 11.72 -0.97 -3.52
CA LEU A 79 12.14 -1.92 -4.56
C LEU A 79 13.30 -1.38 -5.39
N ALA A 80 13.24 -0.10 -5.77
CA ALA A 80 14.31 0.59 -6.50
C ALA A 80 15.60 0.63 -5.68
N LYS A 81 15.52 1.00 -4.40
CA LYS A 81 16.67 1.06 -3.48
C LYS A 81 17.38 -0.30 -3.35
N HIS A 82 16.62 -1.36 -3.12
CA HIS A 82 17.19 -2.70 -2.85
C HIS A 82 17.38 -3.56 -4.11
N LYS A 83 16.98 -3.07 -5.30
CA LYS A 83 17.02 -3.81 -6.58
C LYS A 83 16.37 -5.19 -6.49
N ARG A 84 15.24 -5.28 -5.79
CA ARG A 84 14.50 -6.55 -5.60
C ARG A 84 13.22 -6.56 -6.44
N PRO A 85 12.81 -7.74 -6.94
CA PRO A 85 11.53 -7.87 -7.59
C PRO A 85 10.40 -7.65 -6.59
N ALA A 86 9.31 -7.05 -7.06
CA ALA A 86 8.08 -6.96 -6.29
C ALA A 86 7.49 -8.38 -6.11
N SER A 87 6.90 -8.63 -4.94
CA SER A 87 6.08 -9.84 -4.80
C SER A 87 4.82 -9.74 -5.66
N VAL A 88 4.31 -10.87 -6.14
CA VAL A 88 3.10 -10.92 -7.01
C VAL A 88 1.93 -10.14 -6.39
N ARG A 89 1.71 -10.29 -5.07
CA ARG A 89 0.65 -9.59 -4.33
C ARG A 89 0.74 -8.06 -4.42
N GLN A 90 1.95 -7.52 -4.58
CA GLN A 90 2.19 -6.08 -4.71
C GLN A 90 2.09 -5.60 -6.16
N LEU A 91 2.33 -6.48 -7.13
CA LEU A 91 2.22 -6.17 -8.56
C LEU A 91 0.77 -6.10 -9.03
N VAL A 92 -0.09 -6.98 -8.51
CA VAL A 92 -1.47 -7.16 -8.98
C VAL A 92 -2.26 -5.84 -9.06
N PRO A 93 -2.31 -4.97 -8.03
CA PRO A 93 -3.11 -3.75 -8.12
C PRO A 93 -2.56 -2.74 -9.14
N GLY A 94 -1.22 -2.65 -9.29
CA GLY A 94 -0.58 -1.79 -10.27
C GLY A 94 -0.82 -2.28 -11.70
N MET A 95 -0.63 -3.58 -11.94
CA MET A 95 -0.88 -4.22 -13.24
C MET A 95 -2.35 -4.13 -13.64
N PHE A 96 -3.27 -4.42 -12.73
CA PHE A 96 -4.71 -4.28 -12.97
C PHE A 96 -5.06 -2.87 -13.45
N LEU A 97 -4.58 -1.84 -12.73
CA LEU A 97 -4.84 -0.46 -13.11
C LEU A 97 -4.20 -0.09 -14.45
N ALA A 98 -2.96 -0.54 -14.71
CA ALA A 98 -2.27 -0.27 -15.97
C ALA A 98 -3.02 -0.86 -17.16
N VAL A 99 -3.40 -2.14 -17.10
CA VAL A 99 -4.14 -2.81 -18.18
C VAL A 99 -5.50 -2.16 -18.38
N LEU A 100 -6.20 -1.78 -17.30
CA LEU A 100 -7.46 -1.06 -17.39
C LEU A 100 -7.31 0.28 -18.14
N LEU A 101 -6.34 1.11 -17.75
CA LEU A 101 -6.09 2.40 -18.40
C LEU A 101 -5.65 2.25 -19.86
N LEU A 102 -4.78 1.28 -20.16
CA LEU A 102 -4.35 0.99 -21.52
C LEU A 102 -5.51 0.51 -22.40
N SER A 103 -6.38 -0.35 -21.87
CA SER A 103 -7.56 -0.84 -22.59
C SER A 103 -8.55 0.29 -22.89
N LEU A 104 -8.74 1.21 -21.94
CA LEU A 104 -9.57 2.41 -22.13
C LEU A 104 -8.95 3.40 -23.12
N ALA A 105 -7.63 3.56 -23.13
CA ALA A 105 -6.97 4.41 -24.12
C ALA A 105 -7.04 3.79 -25.52
N ALA A 106 -6.83 2.47 -25.63
CA ALA A 106 -6.90 1.74 -26.89
C ALA A 106 -8.32 1.72 -27.49
N SER A 107 -9.37 1.83 -26.68
CA SER A 107 -10.75 1.82 -27.17
C SER A 107 -11.13 3.02 -28.04
N VAL A 108 -10.32 4.08 -28.00
CA VAL A 108 -10.45 5.23 -28.91
C VAL A 108 -10.14 4.84 -30.36
N ALA A 109 -9.18 3.93 -30.57
CA ALA A 109 -8.78 3.47 -31.89
C ALA A 109 -9.45 2.13 -32.27
N GLU A 110 -9.62 1.22 -31.31
CA GLU A 110 -10.20 -0.11 -31.50
C GLU A 110 -11.32 -0.35 -30.48
N PRO A 111 -12.60 -0.13 -30.82
CA PRO A 111 -13.72 -0.23 -29.88
C PRO A 111 -13.80 -1.56 -29.13
N ARG A 112 -13.30 -2.67 -29.68
CA ARG A 112 -13.26 -3.97 -28.99
C ARG A 112 -12.39 -3.94 -27.73
N ALA A 113 -11.41 -3.05 -27.63
CA ALA A 113 -10.63 -2.87 -26.40
C ALA A 113 -11.50 -2.43 -25.21
N ALA A 114 -12.66 -1.79 -25.46
CA ALA A 114 -13.63 -1.48 -24.41
C ALA A 114 -14.20 -2.74 -23.76
N LEU A 115 -14.29 -3.87 -24.48
CA LEU A 115 -14.74 -5.14 -23.92
C LEU A 115 -13.75 -5.68 -22.89
N VAL A 116 -12.45 -5.48 -23.10
CA VAL A 116 -11.40 -5.85 -22.13
C VAL A 116 -11.53 -4.99 -20.88
N ALA A 117 -11.67 -3.68 -21.02
CA ALA A 117 -11.89 -2.78 -19.90
C ALA A 117 -13.17 -3.14 -19.13
N ALA A 118 -14.27 -3.39 -19.84
CA ALA A 118 -15.55 -3.80 -19.24
C ALA A 118 -15.43 -5.14 -18.50
N ALA A 119 -14.74 -6.13 -19.08
CA ALA A 119 -14.50 -7.42 -18.44
C ALA A 119 -13.66 -7.28 -17.16
N LEU A 120 -12.62 -6.44 -17.17
CA LEU A 120 -11.81 -6.17 -15.99
C LEU A 120 -12.61 -5.48 -14.88
N VAL A 121 -13.43 -4.48 -15.23
CA VAL A 121 -14.30 -3.80 -14.28
C VAL A 121 -15.34 -4.76 -13.70
N ALA A 122 -15.97 -5.59 -14.55
CA ALA A 122 -16.95 -6.59 -14.12
C ALA A 122 -16.32 -7.63 -13.18
N ALA A 123 -15.14 -8.16 -13.54
CA ALA A 123 -14.41 -9.11 -12.71
C ALA A 123 -14.03 -8.51 -11.35
N TYR A 124 -13.53 -7.27 -11.35
CA TYR A 124 -13.21 -6.55 -10.11
C TYR A 124 -14.45 -6.30 -9.24
N ALA A 125 -15.56 -5.88 -9.86
CA ALA A 125 -16.82 -5.64 -9.17
C ALA A 125 -17.39 -6.92 -8.55
N ALA A 126 -17.39 -8.03 -9.30
CA ALA A 126 -17.83 -9.33 -8.82
C ALA A 126 -16.95 -9.83 -7.66
N GLY A 127 -15.62 -9.75 -7.80
CA GLY A 127 -14.69 -10.12 -6.73
C GLY A 127 -14.85 -9.26 -5.47
N SER A 128 -15.03 -7.94 -5.65
CA SER A 128 -15.26 -6.99 -4.55
C SER A 128 -16.59 -7.26 -3.83
N ALA A 129 -17.66 -7.57 -4.57
CA ALA A 129 -18.95 -7.94 -4.01
C ALA A 129 -18.88 -9.27 -3.25
N GLY A 130 -18.18 -10.28 -3.81
CA GLY A 130 -17.94 -11.56 -3.13
C GLY A 130 -17.16 -11.40 -1.83
N ALA A 131 -16.07 -10.62 -1.85
CA ALA A 131 -15.30 -10.31 -0.65
C ALA A 131 -16.13 -9.52 0.38
N ALA A 132 -16.96 -8.57 -0.06
CA ALA A 132 -17.85 -7.82 0.81
C ALA A 132 -18.88 -8.74 1.47
N ALA A 133 -19.52 -9.64 0.69
CA ALA A 133 -20.46 -10.63 1.21
C ALA A 133 -19.78 -11.55 2.25
N GLN A 134 -18.55 -12.00 2.00
CA GLN A 134 -17.80 -12.82 2.95
C GLN A 134 -17.57 -12.09 4.27
N VAL A 135 -17.14 -10.83 4.23
CA VAL A 135 -16.95 -10.00 5.43
C VAL A 135 -18.28 -9.78 6.18
N CYS A 136 -19.36 -9.48 5.46
CA CYS A 136 -20.69 -9.33 6.06
C CYS A 136 -21.16 -10.63 6.73
N ARG A 137 -20.94 -11.78 6.11
CA ARG A 137 -21.27 -13.10 6.68
C ARG A 137 -20.48 -13.40 7.95
N GLN A 138 -19.19 -13.10 7.97
CA GLN A 138 -18.32 -13.35 9.14
C GLN A 138 -18.64 -12.41 10.31
N SER A 139 -19.08 -11.18 10.02
CA SER A 139 -19.37 -10.17 11.04
C SER A 139 -20.85 -10.10 11.44
N GLY A 140 -21.75 -10.72 10.68
CA GLY A 140 -23.21 -10.58 10.84
C GLY A 140 -23.77 -9.22 10.40
N ARG A 141 -22.95 -8.34 9.82
CA ARG A 141 -23.29 -6.93 9.56
C ARG A 141 -23.44 -6.62 8.07
N TRP A 142 -24.63 -6.84 7.53
CA TRP A 142 -24.93 -6.62 6.12
C TRP A 142 -25.07 -5.16 5.71
N ASP A 143 -25.26 -4.24 6.67
CA ASP A 143 -25.23 -2.79 6.45
C ASP A 143 -23.89 -2.31 5.86
N LEU A 144 -22.82 -3.09 6.03
CA LEU A 144 -21.50 -2.82 5.48
C LEU A 144 -21.41 -3.11 3.98
N PHE A 145 -22.29 -3.94 3.42
CA PHE A 145 -22.16 -4.45 2.05
C PHE A 145 -22.11 -3.33 1.01
N SER A 146 -22.90 -2.27 1.17
CA SER A 146 -22.90 -1.11 0.26
C SER A 146 -21.64 -0.24 0.38
N ARG A 147 -20.94 -0.31 1.52
CA ARG A 147 -19.78 0.54 1.82
C ARG A 147 -18.45 -0.14 1.44
N LEU A 148 -18.37 -1.45 1.63
CA LEU A 148 -17.14 -2.23 1.44
C LEU A 148 -16.55 -2.15 0.02
N PRO A 149 -17.34 -2.22 -1.08
CA PRO A 149 -16.81 -2.06 -2.42
C PRO A 149 -16.09 -0.72 -2.62
N GLY A 150 -16.64 0.38 -2.08
CA GLY A 150 -16.01 1.70 -2.11
C GLY A 150 -14.71 1.77 -1.31
N VAL A 151 -14.67 1.09 -0.16
CA VAL A 151 -13.43 0.93 0.64
C VAL A 151 -12.39 0.14 -0.16
N PHE A 152 -12.75 -1.02 -0.71
CA PHE A 152 -11.83 -1.84 -1.51
C PHE A 152 -11.32 -1.10 -2.74
N ALA A 153 -12.18 -0.35 -3.42
CA ALA A 153 -11.77 0.50 -4.53
C ALA A 153 -10.75 1.56 -4.08
N ALA A 154 -10.99 2.24 -2.96
CA ALA A 154 -10.04 3.22 -2.41
C ALA A 154 -8.67 2.59 -2.10
N PHE A 155 -8.65 1.37 -1.57
CA PHE A 155 -7.42 0.60 -1.31
C PHE A 155 -6.69 0.22 -2.62
N HIS A 156 -7.36 -0.50 -3.54
CA HIS A 156 -6.72 -1.08 -4.72
C HIS A 156 -6.34 -0.03 -5.76
N PHE A 157 -7.25 0.89 -6.09
CA PHE A 157 -6.95 1.96 -7.06
C PHE A 157 -5.96 2.97 -6.48
N GLY A 158 -6.07 3.29 -5.18
CA GLY A 158 -5.10 4.14 -4.50
C GLY A 158 -3.70 3.54 -4.57
N PHE A 159 -3.55 2.28 -4.15
CA PHE A 159 -2.28 1.58 -4.21
C PHE A 159 -1.77 1.46 -5.65
N GLY A 160 -2.62 1.02 -6.58
CA GLY A 160 -2.25 0.85 -7.99
C GLY A 160 -1.77 2.16 -8.61
N TYR A 161 -2.47 3.27 -8.37
CA TYR A 161 -2.07 4.59 -8.87
C TYR A 161 -0.72 5.00 -8.28
N GLY A 162 -0.56 4.88 -6.96
CA GLY A 162 0.71 5.17 -6.28
C GLY A 162 1.86 4.33 -6.84
N TYR A 163 1.62 3.04 -7.07
CA TYR A 163 2.58 2.10 -7.60
C TYR A 163 3.02 2.46 -9.02
N LEU A 164 2.08 2.72 -9.94
CA LEU A 164 2.40 3.15 -11.30
C LEU A 164 3.15 4.49 -11.31
N ARG A 165 2.74 5.43 -10.46
CA ARG A 165 3.43 6.72 -10.31
C ARG A 165 4.86 6.53 -9.80
N GLY A 166 5.07 5.62 -8.85
CA GLY A 166 6.39 5.26 -8.34
C GLY A 166 7.27 4.61 -9.40
N LEU A 167 6.73 3.72 -10.23
CA LEU A 167 7.46 3.13 -11.36
C LEU A 167 7.92 4.22 -12.34
N MET A 168 7.02 5.14 -12.67
CA MET A 168 7.34 6.28 -13.53
C MET A 168 8.44 7.15 -12.93
N ASP A 169 8.34 7.52 -11.65
CA ASP A 169 9.36 8.38 -11.02
C ASP A 169 10.72 7.70 -10.89
N PHE A 170 10.78 6.49 -10.35
CA PHE A 170 12.05 5.88 -9.96
C PHE A 170 12.75 5.13 -11.10
N PHE A 171 12.00 4.53 -12.03
CA PHE A 171 12.58 3.72 -13.10
C PHE A 171 12.61 4.42 -14.45
N VAL A 172 11.60 5.25 -14.77
CA VAL A 172 11.54 5.96 -16.06
C VAL A 172 12.19 7.33 -15.95
N LEU A 173 11.72 8.17 -15.02
CA LEU A 173 12.18 9.56 -14.88
C LEU A 173 13.43 9.71 -14.00
N ARG A 174 13.78 8.69 -13.22
CA ARG A 174 14.90 8.66 -12.25
C ARG A 174 14.92 9.88 -11.31
N ARG A 175 13.75 10.20 -10.74
CA ARG A 175 13.53 11.34 -9.84
C ARG A 175 13.47 10.91 -8.39
N GLU A 176 13.83 11.83 -7.51
CA GLU A 176 13.61 11.69 -6.08
C GLU A 176 12.11 11.80 -5.69
N PRO A 177 11.70 11.25 -4.53
CA PRO A 177 10.34 11.36 -4.03
C PRO A 177 9.83 12.80 -3.93
N GLY A 178 8.73 13.13 -4.61
CA GLY A 178 8.13 14.46 -4.53
C GLY A 178 7.53 14.77 -3.15
N ARG A 179 7.52 16.06 -2.74
CA ARG A 179 7.00 16.54 -1.43
C ARG A 179 5.56 16.09 -1.12
N GLY A 180 4.72 15.85 -2.13
CA GLY A 180 3.35 15.36 -1.96
C GLY A 180 3.28 13.92 -1.40
N PHE A 181 4.30 13.11 -1.64
CA PHE A 181 4.36 11.72 -1.17
C PHE A 181 5.05 11.58 0.20
N THR A 182 5.85 12.57 0.61
CA THR A 182 6.49 12.60 1.93
C THR A 182 5.55 13.15 3.01
N ARG A 183 4.70 14.13 2.70
CA ARG A 183 3.79 14.77 3.68
C ARG A 183 2.84 13.77 4.36
N LEU A 184 2.69 13.86 5.69
CA LEU A 184 1.69 13.08 6.42
C LEU A 184 0.30 13.38 5.87
N THR A 185 -0.41 12.31 5.51
CA THR A 185 -1.83 12.38 5.15
C THR A 185 -2.74 12.57 6.36
N ARG A 186 -2.20 12.52 7.59
CA ARG A 186 -2.89 12.94 8.83
C ARG A 186 -2.34 14.30 9.25
N PRO A 187 -3.18 15.21 9.77
CA PRO A 187 -2.69 16.33 10.55
C PRO A 187 -1.85 15.81 11.73
N ALA A 188 -0.84 16.57 12.14
CA ALA A 188 -0.22 16.34 13.44
C ALA A 188 -1.31 16.39 14.52
N LEU A 189 -1.20 15.58 15.57
CA LEU A 189 -2.09 15.71 16.71
C LEU A 189 -1.99 17.14 17.23
N PRO A 190 -3.11 17.86 17.44
CA PRO A 190 -3.07 19.17 18.07
C PRO A 190 -2.40 19.02 19.45
N GLY A 191 -1.29 19.72 19.67
CA GLY A 191 -0.55 19.70 20.94
C GLY A 191 0.89 19.16 20.92
N LYS A 192 1.51 18.97 19.74
CA LYS A 192 2.97 18.70 19.64
C LYS A 192 3.77 19.84 18.99
N ASP A 193 3.29 21.06 19.12
CA ASP A 193 4.10 22.25 18.87
C ASP A 193 4.74 22.66 20.21
N GLY A 194 6.03 22.37 20.35
CA GLY A 194 6.96 23.02 21.29
C GLY A 194 6.64 22.96 22.80
N GLY A 195 7.21 21.98 23.50
CA GLY A 195 7.74 22.27 24.85
C GLY A 195 8.79 23.39 24.73
N GLY A 196 8.92 24.33 25.66
CA GLY A 196 8.78 24.11 27.10
C GLY A 196 10.06 23.48 27.67
N ASN A 197 11.22 24.06 27.39
CA ASN A 197 12.19 24.65 28.35
C ASN A 197 13.46 25.04 27.58
#